data_AF-A0A2Z5ZGY8-F1
#
_entry.id   AF-A0A2Z5ZGY8-F1
#
_cell.length_a   1.000
_cell.length_b   1.000
_cell.length_c   1.000
_cell.angle_alpha   90.00
_cell.angle_beta   90.00
_cell.angle_gamma   90.00
#
_symmetry.space_group_name_H-M   'P 1'
#
loop_
_entity.id
_entity.type
_entity.pdbx_description
1 polymer ?
#
loop_
_entity_poly.entity_id
_entity_poly.type
_entity_poly.pdbx_seq_one_letter_code
_entity_poly.pdbx_strand_id
1 'polypeptide(L)'
;MHPLPCRSLPRASIKLRRSLLVMVACSTGWLPVMAQAAPTNSAPDPLAYGTEQPNGLAPLAPTPGKNGMAVSAQKLASDIGARIMAQGGNAADAAVAMGYALAVVYPAAGNIGGGGFMMLRQPGKPAIFIDFREKAPLAAKADMYLDAKGNLIADQSVTGWKAVAVPGTVAGLEKVLQRWGHLSRQEVMAPAIKLARDGFVLQKGDVELLNTSTDAFRASPEARAIFLRPDGSPSKWAINWYKPT
;
A
#
# COMPACT_ATOMS: atom_id res chain seq x y z
N MET A 1 -2.79 -34.67 47.41
CA MET A 1 -2.26 -33.35 46.98
C MET A 1 -3.39 -32.33 47.15
N HIS A 2 -3.27 -31.47 48.15
CA HIS A 2 -4.28 -30.49 48.55
C HIS A 2 -4.17 -29.20 47.71
N PRO A 3 -5.29 -28.58 47.28
CA PRO A 3 -5.27 -27.27 46.63
C PRO A 3 -5.16 -26.14 47.67
N LEU A 4 -4.34 -25.14 47.36
CA LEU A 4 -4.14 -23.94 48.19
C LEU A 4 -5.30 -22.93 48.02
N PRO A 5 -5.71 -22.20 49.08
CA PRO A 5 -6.81 -21.25 49.01
C PRO A 5 -6.40 -19.87 48.47
N CYS A 6 -7.31 -19.28 47.69
CA CYS A 6 -7.24 -17.95 47.10
C CYS A 6 -7.45 -16.88 48.18
N ARG A 7 -6.47 -15.98 48.38
CA ARG A 7 -6.52 -14.88 49.35
C ARG A 7 -6.93 -13.58 48.65
N SER A 8 -8.02 -12.97 49.12
CA SER A 8 -8.51 -11.66 48.68
C SER A 8 -7.67 -10.51 49.27
N LEU A 9 -7.36 -9.51 48.44
CA LEU A 9 -6.67 -8.28 48.86
C LEU A 9 -7.68 -7.21 49.31
N PRO A 10 -7.41 -6.45 50.39
CA PRO A 10 -8.31 -5.42 50.90
C PRO A 10 -8.26 -4.12 50.08
N ARG A 11 -9.44 -3.48 49.98
CA ARG A 11 -9.68 -2.17 49.35
C ARG A 11 -8.94 -1.05 50.09
N ALA A 12 -8.06 -0.34 49.40
CA ALA A 12 -7.47 0.90 49.89
C ALA A 12 -8.43 2.09 49.67
N SER A 13 -8.77 2.77 50.76
CA SER A 13 -9.62 3.96 50.81
C SER A 13 -8.77 5.22 50.62
N ILE A 14 -8.91 5.88 49.45
CA ILE A 14 -8.28 7.17 49.17
C ILE A 14 -9.20 8.29 49.69
N LYS A 15 -8.72 9.01 50.71
CA LYS A 15 -9.33 10.24 51.22
C LYS A 15 -9.06 11.38 50.22
N LEU A 16 -10.08 11.84 49.51
CA LEU A 16 -9.99 13.04 48.68
C LEU A 16 -10.32 14.29 49.51
N ARG A 17 -9.34 15.18 49.63
CA ARG A 17 -9.45 16.48 50.31
C ARG A 17 -10.39 17.41 49.56
N ARG A 18 -11.18 18.16 50.32
CA ARG A 18 -12.11 19.20 49.90
C ARG A 18 -11.40 20.28 49.08
N SER A 19 -11.82 20.47 47.83
CA SER A 19 -11.58 21.70 47.07
C SER A 19 -12.90 22.43 46.87
N LEU A 20 -12.85 23.71 47.18
CA LEU A 20 -13.94 24.69 47.23
C LEU A 20 -14.54 24.87 45.81
N LEU A 21 -15.81 24.50 45.64
CA LEU A 21 -16.58 24.70 44.41
C LEU A 21 -17.20 26.12 44.45
N VAL A 22 -16.70 27.02 43.59
CA VAL A 22 -17.35 28.31 43.33
C VAL A 22 -18.53 28.06 42.39
N MET A 23 -19.75 28.26 42.89
CA MET A 23 -20.97 28.23 42.08
C MET A 23 -21.13 29.55 41.32
N VAL A 24 -20.88 29.54 40.02
CA VAL A 24 -21.36 30.58 39.10
C VAL A 24 -22.72 30.13 38.57
N ALA A 25 -23.78 30.75 39.06
CA ALA A 25 -25.12 30.63 38.52
C ALA A 25 -25.21 31.41 37.21
N CYS A 26 -25.22 30.73 36.07
CA CYS A 26 -25.54 31.33 34.78
C CYS A 26 -26.87 30.76 34.30
N SER A 27 -27.89 31.62 34.35
CA SER A 27 -29.29 31.37 34.03
C SER A 27 -29.47 30.85 32.60
N THR A 28 -30.35 29.86 32.48
CA THR A 28 -30.79 29.18 31.26
C THR A 28 -31.53 30.11 30.30
N GLY A 29 -30.96 30.32 29.11
CA GLY A 29 -31.67 30.76 27.92
C GLY A 29 -31.64 29.65 26.87
N TRP A 30 -32.66 28.79 26.84
CA TRP A 30 -32.86 27.84 25.75
C TRP A 30 -33.55 28.57 24.58
N LEU A 31 -32.78 28.91 23.55
CA LEU A 31 -33.31 29.19 22.23
C LEU A 31 -33.13 27.91 21.39
N PRO A 32 -34.17 27.40 20.71
CA PRO A 32 -33.99 26.29 19.78
C PRO A 32 -33.21 26.82 18.57
N VAL A 33 -31.95 26.44 18.46
CA VAL A 33 -31.22 26.56 17.19
C VAL A 33 -31.84 25.50 16.27
N MET A 34 -32.69 25.94 15.35
CA MET A 34 -33.04 25.15 14.18
C MET A 34 -31.75 25.01 13.36
N ALA A 35 -31.10 23.85 13.47
CA ALA A 35 -29.99 23.49 12.62
C ALA A 35 -30.52 23.32 11.20
N GLN A 36 -30.42 24.37 10.39
CA GLN A 36 -30.59 24.26 8.95
C GLN A 36 -29.42 23.39 8.46
N ALA A 37 -29.69 22.15 8.08
CA ALA A 37 -28.71 21.30 7.43
C ALA A 37 -28.24 22.02 6.15
N ALA A 38 -26.98 22.41 6.10
CA ALA A 38 -26.37 22.91 4.89
C ALA A 38 -26.50 21.82 3.81
N PRO A 39 -26.80 22.16 2.55
CA PRO A 39 -26.76 21.19 1.47
C PRO A 39 -25.38 20.54 1.48
N THR A 40 -25.33 19.23 1.74
CA THR A 40 -24.11 18.47 1.63
C THR A 40 -23.74 18.42 0.15
N ASN A 41 -22.96 19.39 -0.31
CA ASN A 41 -22.12 19.20 -1.49
C ASN A 41 -21.03 18.21 -1.07
N SER A 42 -21.42 16.95 -0.94
CA SER A 42 -20.51 15.83 -0.80
C SER A 42 -19.64 15.86 -2.04
N ALA A 43 -18.34 16.07 -1.85
CA ALA A 43 -17.38 15.86 -2.93
C ALA A 43 -17.67 14.48 -3.57
N PRO A 44 -17.63 14.35 -4.90
CA PRO A 44 -17.91 13.07 -5.57
C PRO A 44 -17.07 11.97 -4.92
N ASP A 45 -17.73 10.93 -4.42
CA ASP A 45 -17.05 9.77 -3.85
C ASP A 45 -16.18 9.15 -4.96
N PRO A 46 -14.83 9.17 -4.84
CA PRO A 46 -13.94 8.64 -5.87
C PRO A 46 -14.08 7.11 -6.02
N LEU A 47 -14.81 6.44 -5.13
CA LEU A 47 -15.13 5.01 -5.18
C LEU A 47 -16.57 4.72 -5.64
N ALA A 48 -17.41 5.75 -5.80
CA ALA A 48 -18.69 5.56 -6.44
C ALA A 48 -18.44 5.28 -7.93
N TYR A 49 -18.76 4.06 -8.37
CA TYR A 49 -19.01 3.78 -9.78
C TYR A 49 -20.30 4.51 -10.19
N GLY A 50 -20.24 5.85 -10.23
CA GLY A 50 -21.28 6.67 -10.81
C GLY A 50 -21.34 6.45 -12.32
N THR A 51 -22.44 6.87 -12.93
CA THR A 51 -22.64 6.82 -14.38
C THR A 51 -21.74 7.80 -15.15
N GLU A 52 -20.98 8.66 -14.45
CA GLU A 52 -20.09 9.64 -15.05
C GLU A 52 -18.71 9.60 -14.41
N GLN A 53 -17.68 9.42 -15.25
CA GLN A 53 -16.28 9.58 -14.86
C GLN A 53 -15.98 11.07 -14.59
N PRO A 54 -14.97 11.42 -13.76
CA PRO A 54 -14.60 12.82 -13.44
C PRO A 54 -14.26 13.72 -14.65
N ASN A 55 -14.13 13.13 -15.84
CA ASN A 55 -13.81 13.78 -17.10
C ASN A 55 -14.90 13.63 -18.17
N GLY A 56 -16.13 13.23 -17.79
CA GLY A 56 -17.25 13.05 -18.73
C GLY A 56 -17.08 11.89 -19.69
N LEU A 57 -16.13 10.99 -19.45
CA LEU A 57 -16.00 9.76 -20.23
C LEU A 57 -17.15 8.81 -19.89
N ALA A 58 -17.77 8.26 -20.93
CA ALA A 58 -18.75 7.19 -20.78
C ALA A 58 -18.12 6.02 -19.99
N PRO A 59 -18.82 5.43 -19.02
CA PRO A 59 -18.34 4.24 -18.32
C PRO A 59 -17.97 3.15 -19.33
N LEU A 60 -16.76 2.62 -19.21
CA LEU A 60 -16.36 1.47 -20.02
C LEU A 60 -17.25 0.28 -19.69
N ALA A 61 -17.67 -0.46 -20.71
CA ALA A 61 -18.39 -1.71 -20.51
C ALA A 61 -17.52 -2.66 -19.66
N PRO A 62 -18.06 -3.27 -18.58
CA PRO A 62 -17.31 -4.23 -17.78
C PRO A 62 -16.78 -5.37 -18.64
N THR A 63 -15.53 -5.76 -18.44
CA THR A 63 -14.96 -6.92 -19.13
C THR A 63 -15.56 -8.20 -18.54
N PRO A 64 -16.20 -9.08 -19.34
CA PRO A 64 -16.79 -10.31 -18.82
C PRO A 64 -15.73 -11.37 -18.50
N GLY A 65 -15.98 -12.18 -17.48
CA GLY A 65 -15.16 -13.35 -17.11
C GLY A 65 -16.02 -14.47 -16.53
N LYS A 66 -15.77 -15.72 -16.93
CA LYS A 66 -16.59 -16.88 -16.51
C LYS A 66 -16.10 -17.56 -15.24
N ASN A 67 -14.78 -17.61 -15.03
CA ASN A 67 -14.16 -18.47 -14.00
C ASN A 67 -13.44 -17.67 -12.90
N GLY A 68 -12.90 -16.50 -13.25
CA GLY A 68 -12.10 -15.66 -12.35
C GLY A 68 -11.59 -14.44 -13.10
N MET A 69 -11.12 -13.44 -12.35
CA MET A 69 -10.60 -12.19 -12.90
C MET A 69 -9.43 -11.69 -12.06
N ALA A 70 -8.37 -11.24 -12.74
CA ALA A 70 -7.22 -10.58 -12.14
C ALA A 70 -7.11 -9.18 -12.75
N VAL A 71 -7.09 -8.15 -11.90
CA VAL A 71 -7.10 -6.74 -12.33
C VAL A 71 -6.01 -5.99 -11.60
N SER A 72 -5.24 -5.20 -12.33
CA SER A 72 -4.21 -4.31 -11.79
C SER A 72 -3.96 -3.14 -12.74
N ALA A 73 -3.18 -2.15 -12.30
CA ALA A 73 -2.78 -1.01 -13.11
C ALA A 73 -1.87 -1.38 -14.30
N GLN A 74 -1.34 -2.60 -14.35
CA GLN A 74 -0.40 -3.04 -15.39
C GLN A 74 -0.89 -4.34 -16.05
N LYS A 75 -1.10 -4.28 -17.38
CA LYS A 75 -1.64 -5.41 -18.16
C LYS A 75 -0.85 -6.71 -17.97
N LEU A 76 0.49 -6.68 -18.01
CA LEU A 76 1.34 -7.86 -17.86
C LEU A 76 1.14 -8.54 -16.51
N ALA A 77 0.94 -7.77 -15.44
CA ALA A 77 0.66 -8.32 -14.12
C ALA A 77 -0.75 -8.95 -14.07
N SER A 78 -1.77 -8.29 -14.63
CA SER A 78 -3.12 -8.86 -14.76
C SER A 78 -3.11 -10.17 -15.56
N ASP A 79 -2.40 -10.19 -16.69
CA ASP A 79 -2.22 -11.40 -17.52
C ASP A 79 -1.50 -12.52 -16.76
N ILE A 80 -0.55 -12.19 -15.88
CA ILE A 80 0.12 -13.17 -15.01
C ILE A 80 -0.88 -13.74 -13.99
N GLY A 81 -1.62 -12.89 -13.28
CA GLY A 81 -2.62 -13.35 -12.31
C GLY A 81 -3.66 -14.28 -12.94
N ALA A 82 -4.17 -13.92 -14.12
CA ALA A 82 -5.10 -14.78 -14.87
C ALA A 82 -4.47 -16.13 -15.25
N ARG A 83 -3.20 -16.14 -15.69
CA ARG A 83 -2.47 -17.39 -16.01
C ARG A 83 -2.23 -18.26 -14.78
N ILE A 84 -1.87 -17.66 -13.65
CA ILE A 84 -1.68 -18.39 -12.38
C ILE A 84 -2.98 -19.08 -11.94
N MET A 85 -4.14 -18.43 -12.10
CA MET A 85 -5.42 -19.09 -11.84
C MET A 85 -5.72 -20.19 -12.86
N ALA A 86 -5.42 -19.96 -14.14
CA ALA A 86 -5.66 -20.94 -15.20
C ALA A 86 -4.83 -22.23 -15.05
N GLN A 87 -3.64 -22.16 -14.42
CA GLN A 87 -2.80 -23.33 -14.12
C GLN A 87 -3.16 -24.02 -12.79
N GLY A 88 -4.29 -23.68 -12.17
CA GLY A 88 -4.78 -24.31 -10.94
C GLY A 88 -4.40 -23.61 -9.64
N GLY A 89 -3.74 -22.44 -9.71
CA GLY A 89 -3.55 -21.56 -8.56
C GLY A 89 -4.88 -20.92 -8.13
N ASN A 90 -4.93 -20.47 -6.88
CA ASN A 90 -6.08 -19.75 -6.35
C ASN A 90 -5.87 -18.22 -6.37
N ALA A 91 -6.82 -17.46 -5.81
CA ALA A 91 -6.73 -16.01 -5.76
C ALA A 91 -5.53 -15.48 -4.94
N ALA A 92 -5.08 -16.22 -3.92
CA ALA A 92 -3.90 -15.87 -3.14
C ALA A 92 -2.62 -16.10 -3.96
N ASP A 93 -2.50 -17.22 -4.67
CA ASP A 93 -1.38 -17.48 -5.59
C ASP A 93 -1.28 -16.39 -6.67
N ALA A 94 -2.43 -16.04 -7.27
CA ALA A 94 -2.51 -15.00 -8.29
C ALA A 94 -2.12 -13.63 -7.74
N ALA A 95 -2.61 -13.25 -6.55
CA ALA A 95 -2.26 -11.99 -5.92
C ALA A 95 -0.76 -11.90 -5.59
N VAL A 96 -0.15 -12.99 -5.10
CA VAL A 96 1.28 -13.06 -4.83
C VAL A 96 2.10 -12.91 -6.11
N ALA A 97 1.76 -13.64 -7.16
CA ALA A 97 2.44 -13.55 -8.45
C ALA A 97 2.30 -12.15 -9.07
N MET A 98 1.11 -11.55 -8.98
CA MET A 98 0.86 -10.17 -9.41
C MET A 98 1.69 -9.16 -8.62
N GLY A 99 1.82 -9.32 -7.31
CA GLY A 99 2.65 -8.47 -6.46
C GLY A 99 4.11 -8.44 -6.93
N TYR A 100 4.70 -9.62 -7.17
CA TYR A 100 6.05 -9.72 -7.72
C TYR A 100 6.16 -9.19 -9.15
N ALA A 101 5.15 -9.45 -10.01
CA ALA A 101 5.15 -8.93 -11.37
C ALA A 101 5.12 -7.39 -11.38
N LEU A 102 4.26 -6.77 -10.58
CA LEU A 102 4.16 -5.31 -10.44
C LEU A 102 5.45 -4.69 -9.92
N ALA A 103 6.19 -5.38 -9.05
CA ALA A 103 7.52 -4.93 -8.60
C ALA A 103 8.54 -4.80 -9.74
N VAL A 104 8.27 -5.39 -10.90
CA VAL A 104 9.08 -5.29 -12.12
C VAL A 104 8.44 -4.36 -13.13
N VAL A 105 7.17 -4.59 -13.48
CA VAL A 105 6.53 -3.91 -14.62
C VAL A 105 5.88 -2.57 -14.24
N TYR A 106 5.75 -2.27 -12.95
CA TYR A 106 5.12 -1.05 -12.45
C TYR A 106 5.94 -0.40 -11.32
N PRO A 107 7.21 -0.01 -11.57
CA PRO A 107 8.17 0.36 -10.54
C PRO A 107 7.85 1.67 -9.81
N ALA A 108 6.89 2.45 -10.28
CA ALA A 108 6.44 3.64 -9.57
C ALA A 108 5.67 3.32 -8.27
N ALA A 109 5.15 2.10 -8.12
CA ALA A 109 4.40 1.70 -6.93
C ALA A 109 4.54 0.21 -6.58
N GLY A 110 4.50 -0.68 -7.58
CA GLY A 110 4.82 -2.09 -7.37
C GLY A 110 6.24 -2.22 -6.84
N ASN A 111 6.45 -3.02 -5.79
CA ASN A 111 7.70 -2.98 -5.05
C ASN A 111 8.05 -4.31 -4.35
N ILE A 112 9.34 -4.47 -4.09
CA ILE A 112 9.89 -5.36 -3.04
C ILE A 112 10.55 -4.57 -1.90
N GLY A 113 10.72 -3.25 -2.07
CA GLY A 113 11.38 -2.35 -1.13
C GLY A 113 10.45 -1.48 -0.28
N GLY A 114 9.13 -1.73 -0.32
CA GLY A 114 8.13 -1.03 0.50
C GLY A 114 7.28 -2.01 1.29
N GLY A 115 6.00 -1.68 1.47
CA GLY A 115 5.03 -2.47 2.20
C GLY A 115 3.60 -2.30 1.68
N GLY A 116 2.63 -2.74 2.46
CA GLY A 116 1.22 -2.62 2.09
C GLY A 116 0.30 -3.46 2.95
N PHE A 117 -0.88 -3.71 2.39
CA PHE A 117 -1.96 -4.44 3.03
C PHE A 117 -2.63 -5.38 2.04
N MET A 118 -3.26 -6.44 2.54
CA MET A 118 -4.11 -7.32 1.75
C MET A 118 -5.38 -7.66 2.52
N MET A 119 -6.51 -7.59 1.82
CA MET A 119 -7.79 -8.14 2.26
C MET A 119 -8.02 -9.46 1.54
N LEU A 120 -8.14 -10.54 2.29
CA LEU A 120 -8.35 -11.89 1.76
C LEU A 120 -9.65 -12.46 2.30
N ARG A 121 -10.54 -12.93 1.43
CA ARG A 121 -11.78 -13.58 1.83
C ARG A 121 -11.88 -14.97 1.20
N GLN A 122 -11.84 -16.00 2.04
CA GLN A 122 -12.12 -17.36 1.60
C GLN A 122 -13.65 -17.58 1.47
N PRO A 123 -14.11 -18.48 0.59
CA PRO A 123 -15.53 -18.82 0.47
C PRO A 123 -16.13 -19.21 1.83
N GLY A 124 -17.27 -18.61 2.19
CA GLY A 124 -17.97 -18.90 3.44
C GLY A 124 -17.27 -18.44 4.72
N LYS A 125 -16.12 -17.74 4.63
CA LYS A 125 -15.38 -17.25 5.80
C LYS A 125 -15.40 -15.71 5.89
N PRO A 126 -15.22 -15.15 7.09
CA PRO A 126 -14.94 -13.73 7.25
C PRO A 126 -13.70 -13.30 6.46
N ALA A 127 -13.66 -12.04 6.04
CA ALA A 127 -12.46 -11.47 5.44
C ALA A 127 -11.35 -11.33 6.49
N ILE A 128 -10.10 -11.46 6.04
CA ILE A 128 -8.89 -11.37 6.83
C ILE A 128 -8.11 -10.17 6.33
N PHE A 129 -7.67 -9.32 7.26
CA PHE A 129 -6.76 -8.23 6.99
C PHE A 129 -5.33 -8.67 7.28
N ILE A 130 -4.43 -8.43 6.32
CA ILE A 130 -3.03 -8.80 6.40
C ILE A 130 -2.24 -7.50 6.29
N ASP A 131 -1.54 -7.18 7.37
CA ASP A 131 -0.67 -6.02 7.47
C ASP A 131 0.78 -6.44 7.22
N PHE A 132 1.36 -5.89 6.17
CA PHE A 132 2.78 -5.97 5.85
C PHE A 132 3.33 -4.56 5.56
N ARG A 133 2.81 -3.57 6.28
CA ARG A 133 3.31 -2.20 6.27
C ARG A 133 4.75 -2.16 6.75
N GLU A 134 5.51 -1.21 6.21
CA GLU A 134 6.86 -0.96 6.66
C GLU A 134 6.90 -0.59 8.14
N LYS A 135 8.03 -0.87 8.79
CA LYS A 135 8.27 -0.47 10.19
C LYS A 135 9.39 0.54 10.28
N ALA A 136 9.23 1.54 11.15
CA ALA A 136 10.33 2.43 11.47
C ALA A 136 11.56 1.61 11.91
N PRO A 137 12.77 1.92 11.41
CA PRO A 137 13.99 1.23 11.84
C PRO A 137 14.19 1.33 13.35
N LEU A 138 14.91 0.37 13.96
CA LEU A 138 15.16 0.36 15.42
C LEU A 138 15.88 1.62 15.92
N ALA A 139 16.65 2.28 15.06
CA ALA A 139 17.37 3.51 15.38
C ALA A 139 16.53 4.79 15.17
N ALA A 140 15.29 4.68 14.67
CA ALA A 140 14.43 5.82 14.44
C ALA A 140 14.07 6.54 15.76
N LYS A 141 13.98 7.86 15.68
CA LYS A 141 13.62 8.74 16.81
C LYS A 141 12.53 9.71 16.35
N ALA A 142 11.74 10.21 17.30
CA ALA A 142 10.62 11.11 17.00
C ALA A 142 11.07 12.41 16.29
N ASP A 143 12.29 12.87 16.56
CA ASP A 143 12.88 14.12 16.09
C ASP A 143 13.93 13.92 14.97
N MET A 144 14.04 12.72 14.39
CA MET A 144 15.13 12.40 13.43
C MET A 144 15.10 13.21 12.12
N TYR A 145 14.02 13.96 11.89
CA TYR A 145 13.81 14.86 10.74
C TYR A 145 13.84 16.35 11.11
N LEU A 146 14.23 16.67 12.35
CA LEU A 146 14.32 18.04 12.85
C LEU A 146 15.77 18.51 12.92
N ASP A 147 15.99 19.80 12.67
CA ASP A 147 17.26 20.47 12.94
C ASP A 147 17.44 20.75 14.45
N ALA A 148 18.59 21.30 14.83
CA ALA A 148 18.89 21.62 16.24
C ALA A 148 17.95 22.67 16.86
N LYS A 149 17.19 23.40 16.04
CA LYS A 149 16.21 24.41 16.48
C LYS A 149 14.78 23.85 16.48
N GLY A 150 14.59 22.58 16.12
CA GLY A 150 13.29 21.92 16.04
C GLY A 150 12.53 22.17 14.73
N ASN A 151 13.16 22.74 13.69
CA ASN A 151 12.52 22.94 12.39
C ASN A 151 12.66 21.69 11.52
N LEU A 152 11.69 21.47 10.63
CA LEU A 152 11.76 20.40 9.64
C LEU A 152 12.97 20.58 8.72
N ILE A 153 13.75 19.51 8.54
CA ILE A 153 14.77 19.44 7.50
C ILE A 153 14.07 19.06 6.19
N ALA A 154 14.10 19.98 5.21
CA ALA A 154 13.44 19.79 3.91
C ALA A 154 13.80 18.44 3.26
N ASP A 155 12.78 17.76 2.74
CA ASP A 155 12.84 16.48 2.01
C ASP A 155 13.47 15.29 2.74
N GLN A 156 13.92 15.41 4.00
CA GLN A 156 14.66 14.33 4.67
C GLN A 156 13.80 13.08 4.95
N SER A 157 12.48 13.26 5.04
CA SER A 157 11.50 12.17 5.18
C SER A 157 10.92 11.68 3.84
N VAL A 158 11.34 12.27 2.72
CA VAL A 158 10.80 11.98 1.38
C VAL A 158 11.88 11.42 0.45
N THR A 159 13.09 11.98 0.52
CA THR A 159 14.19 11.69 -0.40
C THR A 159 15.40 11.12 0.34
N GLY A 160 16.00 10.08 -0.25
CA GLY A 160 17.21 9.45 0.26
C GLY A 160 16.94 8.36 1.31
N TRP A 161 18.02 7.74 1.79
CA TRP A 161 17.95 6.53 2.62
C TRP A 161 17.27 6.74 3.97
N LYS A 162 17.28 7.96 4.53
CA LYS A 162 16.61 8.26 5.80
C LYS A 162 15.08 8.15 5.70
N ALA A 163 14.52 8.35 4.51
CA ALA A 163 13.08 8.23 4.25
C ALA A 163 12.61 6.76 4.18
N VAL A 164 13.53 5.80 4.18
CA VAL A 164 13.22 4.37 4.00
C VAL A 164 12.93 3.71 5.36
N ALA A 165 11.74 3.12 5.47
CA ALA A 165 11.37 2.22 6.56
C ALA A 165 11.71 0.75 6.20
N VAL A 166 11.71 -0.15 7.18
CA VAL A 166 12.02 -1.57 6.97
C VAL A 166 10.95 -2.20 6.07
N PRO A 167 11.30 -2.70 4.86
CA PRO A 167 10.32 -3.22 3.90
C PRO A 167 9.57 -4.45 4.40
N GLY A 168 8.28 -4.53 4.06
CA GLY A 168 7.38 -5.62 4.47
C GLY A 168 6.82 -6.47 3.33
N THR A 169 6.84 -6.00 2.07
CA THR A 169 6.14 -6.66 0.95
C THR A 169 6.54 -8.11 0.76
N VAL A 170 7.83 -8.43 0.69
CA VAL A 170 8.30 -9.82 0.48
C VAL A 170 7.83 -10.75 1.61
N ALA A 171 7.93 -10.30 2.86
CA ALA A 171 7.48 -11.07 4.02
C ALA A 171 5.96 -11.27 4.03
N GLY A 172 5.20 -10.23 3.64
CA GLY A 172 3.74 -10.28 3.52
C GLY A 172 3.29 -11.28 2.46
N LEU A 173 3.84 -11.17 1.25
CA LEU A 173 3.51 -12.05 0.13
C LEU A 173 3.89 -13.51 0.43
N GLU A 174 5.05 -13.74 1.06
CA GLU A 174 5.45 -15.08 1.46
C GLU A 174 4.50 -15.68 2.49
N LYS A 175 4.10 -14.90 3.51
CA LYS A 175 3.14 -15.36 4.52
C LYS A 175 1.78 -15.68 3.90
N VAL A 176 1.36 -14.90 2.89
CA VAL A 176 0.13 -15.18 2.13
C VAL A 176 0.23 -16.50 1.41
N LEU A 177 1.32 -16.70 0.65
CA LEU A 177 1.56 -17.90 -0.13
C LEU A 177 1.62 -19.15 0.76
N GLN A 178 2.37 -19.11 1.85
CA GLN A 178 2.52 -20.26 2.75
C GLN A 178 1.20 -20.71 3.40
N ARG A 179 0.29 -19.77 3.68
CA ARG A 179 -0.91 -20.06 4.47
C ARG A 179 -2.16 -20.27 3.61
N TRP A 180 -2.21 -19.64 2.43
CA TRP A 180 -3.39 -19.69 1.57
C TRP A 180 -3.06 -20.01 0.11
N GLY A 181 -1.79 -20.11 -0.28
CA GLY A 181 -1.40 -20.52 -1.64
C GLY A 181 -1.50 -22.02 -1.85
N HIS A 182 -1.62 -22.43 -3.11
CA HIS A 182 -1.55 -23.82 -3.55
C HIS A 182 -0.26 -24.10 -4.34
N LEU A 183 0.37 -23.07 -4.89
CA LEU A 183 1.57 -23.19 -5.72
C LEU A 183 2.84 -22.94 -4.91
N SER A 184 3.96 -23.41 -5.42
CA SER A 184 5.27 -23.15 -4.83
C SER A 184 5.72 -21.71 -5.02
N ARG A 185 6.65 -21.27 -4.18
CA ARG A 185 7.32 -19.97 -4.32
C ARG A 185 7.96 -19.82 -5.70
N GLN A 186 8.60 -20.88 -6.22
CA GLN A 186 9.22 -20.85 -7.53
C GLN A 186 8.20 -20.55 -8.64
N GLU A 187 7.03 -21.20 -8.60
CA GLU A 187 5.99 -21.05 -9.62
C GLU A 187 5.41 -19.64 -9.65
N VAL A 188 5.10 -19.05 -8.49
CA VAL A 188 4.50 -17.70 -8.43
C VAL A 188 5.50 -16.58 -8.74
N MET A 189 6.79 -16.79 -8.47
CA MET A 189 7.84 -15.80 -8.75
C MET A 189 8.41 -15.89 -10.18
N ALA A 190 8.36 -17.07 -10.80
CA ALA A 190 8.95 -17.31 -12.12
C ALA A 190 8.54 -16.28 -13.19
N PRO A 191 7.27 -15.84 -13.31
CA PRO A 191 6.89 -14.85 -14.30
C PRO A 191 7.56 -13.48 -14.08
N ALA A 192 7.65 -13.02 -12.84
CA ALA A 192 8.32 -11.75 -12.49
C ALA A 192 9.83 -11.82 -12.76
N ILE A 193 10.47 -12.93 -12.38
CA ILE A 193 11.88 -13.18 -12.67
C ILE A 193 12.14 -13.16 -14.17
N LYS A 194 11.27 -13.81 -14.97
CA LYS A 194 11.38 -13.80 -16.43
C LYS A 194 11.27 -12.37 -16.99
N LEU A 195 10.33 -11.57 -16.51
CA LEU A 195 10.17 -10.17 -16.95
C LEU A 195 11.37 -9.30 -16.57
N ALA A 196 11.93 -9.47 -15.37
CA ALA A 196 13.10 -8.72 -14.94
C ALA A 196 14.35 -9.13 -15.71
N ARG A 197 14.53 -10.45 -15.93
CA ARG A 197 15.70 -11.00 -16.63
C ARG A 197 15.65 -10.74 -18.11
N ASP A 198 14.53 -11.00 -18.78
CA ASP A 198 14.43 -10.98 -20.25
C ASP A 198 13.89 -9.65 -20.78
N GLY A 199 13.41 -8.79 -19.88
CA GLY A 199 12.80 -7.51 -20.18
C GLY A 199 11.37 -7.61 -20.69
N PHE A 200 10.75 -6.44 -20.87
CA PHE A 200 9.43 -6.29 -21.49
C PHE A 200 9.31 -4.97 -22.24
N VAL A 201 8.38 -4.90 -23.19
CA VAL A 201 8.20 -3.70 -24.02
C VAL A 201 7.41 -2.63 -23.27
N LEU A 202 8.01 -1.45 -23.11
CA LEU A 202 7.34 -0.29 -22.51
C LEU A 202 6.24 0.23 -23.44
N GLN A 203 5.05 0.38 -22.87
CA GLN A 203 3.92 1.05 -23.49
C GLN A 203 4.00 2.57 -23.25
N LYS A 204 3.17 3.32 -23.97
CA LYS A 204 3.10 4.79 -23.83
C LYS A 204 2.90 5.22 -22.37
N GLY A 205 1.96 4.60 -21.66
CA GLY A 205 1.69 4.90 -20.25
C GLY A 205 2.87 4.58 -19.32
N ASP A 206 3.62 3.51 -19.58
CA ASP A 206 4.82 3.18 -18.79
C ASP A 206 5.88 4.27 -18.95
N VAL A 207 6.10 4.76 -20.18
CA VAL A 207 7.07 5.81 -20.48
C VAL A 207 6.67 7.15 -19.89
N GLU A 208 5.40 7.52 -20.01
CA GLU A 208 4.87 8.75 -19.42
C GLU A 208 5.07 8.75 -17.90
N LEU A 209 4.76 7.62 -17.24
CA LEU A 209 4.97 7.44 -15.82
C LEU A 209 6.45 7.55 -15.43
N LEU A 210 7.35 6.83 -16.10
CA LEU A 210 8.78 6.86 -15.79
C LEU A 210 9.37 8.26 -15.99
N ASN A 211 8.94 8.98 -17.04
CA ASN A 211 9.50 10.28 -17.36
C ASN A 211 9.17 11.37 -16.33
N THR A 212 8.13 11.17 -15.49
CA THR A 212 7.83 12.06 -14.34
C THR A 212 8.98 12.14 -13.33
N SER A 213 9.86 11.13 -13.29
CA SER A 213 10.93 10.98 -12.30
C SER A 213 12.33 11.10 -12.91
N THR A 214 12.45 11.62 -14.14
CA THR A 214 13.71 11.69 -14.89
C THR A 214 14.85 12.33 -14.08
N ASP A 215 14.59 13.46 -13.41
CA ASP A 215 15.62 14.18 -12.68
C ASP A 215 16.06 13.43 -11.41
N ALA A 216 15.13 12.76 -10.73
CA ALA A 216 15.45 11.88 -9.61
C ALA A 216 16.31 10.69 -10.07
N PHE A 217 16.00 10.09 -11.22
CA PHE A 217 16.83 9.04 -11.80
C PHE A 217 18.22 9.53 -12.18
N ARG A 218 18.37 10.76 -12.70
CA ARG A 218 19.69 11.34 -12.96
C ARG A 218 20.48 11.52 -11.66
N ALA A 219 19.83 11.90 -10.56
CA ALA A 219 20.51 12.18 -9.29
C ALA A 219 21.11 10.93 -8.61
N SER A 220 20.57 9.72 -8.84
CA SER A 220 21.10 8.46 -8.29
C SER A 220 21.85 7.64 -9.36
N PRO A 221 23.13 7.27 -9.13
CA PRO A 221 23.87 6.38 -10.05
C PRO A 221 23.15 5.05 -10.30
N GLU A 222 22.56 4.47 -9.27
CA GLU A 222 21.86 3.19 -9.30
C GLU A 222 20.58 3.30 -10.13
N ALA A 223 19.75 4.32 -9.86
CA ALA A 223 18.53 4.56 -10.61
C ALA A 223 18.82 4.93 -12.07
N ARG A 224 19.86 5.73 -12.33
CA ARG A 224 20.31 6.08 -13.68
C ARG A 224 20.63 4.85 -14.51
N ALA A 225 21.36 3.89 -13.94
CA ALA A 225 21.75 2.66 -14.64
C ALA A 225 20.54 1.82 -15.06
N ILE A 226 19.45 1.86 -14.29
CA ILE A 226 18.25 1.06 -14.50
C ILE A 226 17.21 1.78 -15.38
N PHE A 227 16.83 3.00 -15.01
CA PHE A 227 15.66 3.69 -15.57
C PHE A 227 15.98 4.63 -16.74
N LEU A 228 17.26 4.97 -16.95
CA LEU A 228 17.71 5.78 -18.07
C LEU A 228 18.45 4.96 -19.13
N ARG A 229 18.46 5.48 -20.35
CA ARG A 229 19.23 4.92 -21.45
C ARG A 229 20.74 5.12 -21.20
N PRO A 230 21.62 4.35 -21.86
CA PRO A 230 23.07 4.49 -21.67
C PRO A 230 23.62 5.90 -21.95
N ASP A 231 22.98 6.64 -22.85
CA ASP A 231 23.29 8.04 -23.16
C ASP A 231 22.72 9.04 -22.13
N GLY A 232 22.09 8.55 -21.06
CA GLY A 232 21.44 9.36 -20.03
C GLY A 232 20.10 9.98 -20.45
N SER A 233 19.57 9.66 -21.63
CA SER A 233 18.26 10.13 -22.06
C SER A 233 17.11 9.30 -21.46
N PRO A 234 15.90 9.86 -21.34
CA PRO A 234 14.74 9.13 -20.84
C PRO A 234 14.34 7.96 -21.74
N SER A 235 13.62 6.99 -21.16
CA SER A 235 13.10 5.84 -21.91
C SER A 235 12.11 6.28 -23.00
N LYS A 236 12.05 5.52 -24.09
CA LYS A 236 11.10 5.72 -25.20
C LYS A 236 10.22 4.48 -25.36
N TRP A 237 9.02 4.66 -25.91
CA TRP A 237 8.04 3.58 -26.12
C TRP A 237 8.54 2.59 -27.18
N ALA A 238 7.99 1.37 -27.18
CA ALA A 238 8.38 0.25 -28.06
C ALA A 238 9.84 -0.22 -27.94
N ILE A 239 10.49 0.07 -26.82
CA ILE A 239 11.82 -0.47 -26.49
C ILE A 239 11.66 -1.60 -25.48
N ASN A 240 12.37 -2.70 -25.69
CA ASN A 240 12.49 -3.75 -24.68
C ASN A 240 13.28 -3.20 -23.49
N TRP A 241 12.63 -3.07 -22.34
CA TRP A 241 13.25 -2.67 -21.10
C TRP A 241 13.94 -3.89 -20.50
N TYR A 242 15.21 -4.06 -20.82
CA TYR A 242 16.08 -5.13 -20.36
C TYR A 242 17.27 -4.53 -19.62
N LYS A 243 17.42 -4.83 -18.33
CA LYS A 243 18.58 -4.39 -17.53
C LYS A 243 18.79 -5.41 -16.38
N PRO A 244 19.60 -6.45 -16.57
CA PRO A 244 20.00 -7.31 -15.46
C PRO A 244 20.79 -6.46 -14.45
N THR A 245 20.38 -6.52 -13.18
CA THR A 245 21.13 -5.96 -12.03
C THR A 245 22.21 -6.93 -11.58
#